data_AF-A0AA96XBU7-F1
#
_entry.id   AF-A0AA96XBU7-F1
#
_cell.length_a   1.000
_cell.length_b   1.000
_cell.length_c   1.000
_cell.angle_alpha   90.00
_cell.angle_beta   90.00
_cell.angle_gamma   90.00
#
_symmetry.space_group_name_H-M   'P 1'
#
loop_
_entity.id
_entity.type
_entity.pdbx_description
1 polymer ?
#
loop_
_entity_poly.entity_id
_entity_poly.type
_entity_poly.pdbx_seq_one_letter_code
_entity_poly.pdbx_strand_id
1 'polypeptide(L)'
;MSIPRPPARRTGLPAIHQVLPRLAWGDAVGNQVRYLQGLLRRWGHASEIYADAWDDACKDQVRPMRDYAREADRDAVLLVHHSFESRLVPRIAKSPGRKVLVYHNVTPARLFEGFERKVAAACDAARDELLALRPHVEAAFAYSRFSAEELVAAGYPNVAVLPFAIDWAAFDTAPDPALQAELDDGMSNILFVGRAVPSKKVDDVLRVFTAYQRLYQPRSRLVVAGYLHRDGAYGAYLHGLKDVLGAEQVRFLGRVSAAQLSACFATASAYLSMSRHEGFGVPLLEAMYRGVPVVAYGAAAVPETMGGAGLATRSDEPREVAKLLAVLDRNAGLRAQVITAQRERIAELSQEAVAEQVRVAFEGICSGTAPRRPVATTTAATVELVCPGFTVRPEEPASRLARRLAERLPGARVLALRPWGEDASLTPEPISDDGVAVTHFTPDQPVDSTLPGSSALETAVRASSAPVVLLSADTVSAQTLLPHVSARAWGVCAPASQPALLTSVREHLGGRLVVEEPAHVETALQALLTTLASTGVLPRAT
;
A
#
# COMPACT_ATOMS: atom_id res chain seq x y z
N MET A 1 -22.01 17.15 -11.05
CA MET A 1 -23.42 17.20 -10.63
C MET A 1 -23.56 18.10 -9.42
N SER A 2 -24.52 19.03 -9.45
CA SER A 2 -24.89 19.84 -8.29
C SER A 2 -25.45 18.91 -7.21
N ILE A 3 -24.80 18.89 -6.04
CA ILE A 3 -25.23 18.11 -4.89
C ILE A 3 -26.64 18.62 -4.50
N PRO A 4 -27.67 17.77 -4.43
CA PRO A 4 -29.00 18.20 -4.00
C PRO A 4 -28.93 18.82 -2.61
N ARG A 5 -29.67 19.93 -2.40
CA ARG A 5 -29.78 20.60 -1.10
C ARG A 5 -30.14 19.57 -0.02
N PRO A 6 -29.48 19.59 1.15
CA PRO A 6 -29.68 18.56 2.16
C PRO A 6 -31.13 18.60 2.67
N PRO A 7 -31.74 17.44 2.95
CA PRO A 7 -32.96 17.40 3.73
C PRO A 7 -32.71 18.04 5.11
N ALA A 8 -33.74 18.70 5.66
CA ALA A 8 -33.67 19.28 7.00
C ALA A 8 -33.21 18.22 8.04
N ARG A 9 -32.39 18.65 9.01
CA ARG A 9 -31.85 17.83 10.11
C ARG A 9 -32.89 16.80 10.57
N ARG A 10 -32.60 15.50 10.41
CA ARG A 10 -33.20 14.48 11.28
C ARG A 10 -32.54 14.66 12.65
N THR A 11 -33.26 15.33 13.54
CA THR A 11 -32.79 15.67 14.89
C THR A 11 -32.43 14.40 15.66
N GLY A 12 -31.14 14.21 16.01
CA GLY A 12 -30.69 13.18 16.95
C GLY A 12 -29.44 12.35 16.55
N LEU A 13 -28.97 12.39 15.31
CA LEU A 13 -27.74 11.68 14.90
C LEU A 13 -26.48 12.54 15.09
N PRO A 14 -25.35 11.96 15.54
CA PRO A 14 -24.10 12.71 15.67
C PRO A 14 -23.59 13.18 14.30
N ALA A 15 -22.96 14.34 14.25
CA ALA A 15 -22.30 14.80 13.03
C ALA A 15 -21.08 13.94 12.70
N ILE A 16 -20.84 13.65 11.43
CA ILE A 16 -19.68 12.87 10.96
C ILE A 16 -18.94 13.71 9.92
N HIS A 17 -17.87 14.37 10.35
CA HIS A 17 -17.04 15.23 9.53
C HIS A 17 -15.79 14.49 9.03
N GLN A 18 -15.16 15.01 7.99
CA GLN A 18 -13.97 14.44 7.39
C GLN A 18 -12.84 15.47 7.40
N VAL A 19 -11.61 15.04 7.66
CA VAL A 19 -10.41 15.87 7.53
C VAL A 19 -9.35 15.18 6.68
N LEU A 20 -8.69 15.96 5.81
CA LEU A 20 -7.57 15.53 5.00
C LEU A 20 -6.57 16.67 4.78
N PRO A 21 -5.28 16.39 4.49
CA PRO A 21 -4.29 17.45 4.28
C PRO A 21 -4.62 18.34 3.09
N ARG A 22 -5.00 17.72 1.96
CA ARG A 22 -5.40 18.41 0.73
C ARG A 22 -6.60 17.74 0.09
N LEU A 23 -7.62 18.53 -0.27
CA LEU A 23 -8.70 18.06 -1.14
C LEU A 23 -8.39 18.39 -2.60
N ALA A 24 -8.01 17.38 -3.38
CA ALA A 24 -7.72 17.53 -4.81
C ALA A 24 -8.92 17.10 -5.67
N TRP A 25 -9.05 17.68 -6.87
CA TRP A 25 -10.08 17.28 -7.82
C TRP A 25 -9.64 16.07 -8.65
N GLY A 26 -10.50 15.05 -8.73
CA GLY A 26 -10.29 13.89 -9.60
C GLY A 26 -9.24 12.88 -9.12
N ASP A 27 -8.70 13.02 -7.91
CA ASP A 27 -7.84 12.01 -7.30
C ASP A 27 -8.66 10.99 -6.49
N ALA A 28 -8.05 9.83 -6.20
CA ALA A 28 -8.74 8.75 -5.50
C ALA A 28 -9.21 9.15 -4.10
N VAL A 29 -8.38 9.87 -3.33
CA VAL A 29 -8.71 10.30 -1.95
C VAL A 29 -9.85 11.31 -1.96
N GLY A 30 -9.77 12.36 -2.79
CA GLY A 30 -10.81 13.38 -2.88
C GLY A 30 -12.14 12.81 -3.36
N ASN A 31 -12.13 11.90 -4.34
CA ASN A 31 -13.34 11.21 -4.81
C ASN A 31 -14.00 10.40 -3.68
N GLN A 32 -13.19 9.64 -2.94
CA GLN A 32 -13.66 8.84 -1.81
C GLN A 32 -14.28 9.71 -0.70
N VAL A 33 -13.64 10.83 -0.34
CA VAL A 33 -14.14 11.76 0.69
C VAL A 33 -15.50 12.37 0.27
N ARG A 34 -15.65 12.77 -0.99
CA ARG A 34 -16.94 13.28 -1.51
C ARG A 34 -18.01 12.20 -1.51
N TYR A 35 -17.66 10.99 -1.91
CA TYR A 35 -18.60 9.87 -1.91
C TYR A 35 -19.11 9.56 -0.50
N LEU A 36 -18.20 9.42 0.46
CA LEU A 36 -18.55 9.18 1.87
C LEU A 36 -19.40 10.31 2.42
N GLN A 37 -19.09 11.57 2.11
CA GLN A 37 -19.94 12.71 2.49
C GLN A 37 -21.37 12.57 1.94
N GLY A 38 -21.49 12.17 0.67
CA GLY A 38 -22.77 11.93 0.01
C GLY A 38 -23.59 10.84 0.72
N LEU A 39 -22.97 9.72 1.07
CA LEU A 39 -23.60 8.65 1.85
C LEU A 39 -24.05 9.13 3.22
N LEU A 40 -23.14 9.76 3.98
CA LEU A 40 -23.41 10.26 5.32
C LEU A 40 -24.60 11.22 5.36
N ARG A 41 -24.65 12.16 4.40
CA ARG A 41 -25.78 13.10 4.26
C ARG A 41 -27.09 12.38 3.90
N ARG A 42 -27.05 11.35 3.03
CA ARG A 42 -28.23 10.52 2.73
C ARG A 42 -28.73 9.74 3.94
N TRP A 43 -27.81 9.29 4.81
CA TRP A 43 -28.15 8.62 6.07
C TRP A 43 -28.61 9.60 7.17
N GLY A 44 -28.56 10.91 6.91
CA GLY A 44 -29.09 11.95 7.80
C GLY A 44 -28.05 12.59 8.72
N HIS A 45 -26.76 12.25 8.60
CA HIS A 45 -25.70 12.91 9.34
C HIS A 45 -25.36 14.27 8.73
N ALA A 46 -25.08 15.25 9.59
CA ALA A 46 -24.33 16.43 9.16
C ALA A 46 -22.90 16.00 8.81
N SER A 47 -22.40 16.40 7.64
CA SER A 47 -21.07 16.00 7.18
C SER A 47 -20.43 17.11 6.34
N GLU A 48 -19.30 17.62 6.83
CA GLU A 48 -18.51 18.68 6.22
C GLU A 48 -17.08 18.16 6.03
N ILE A 49 -16.40 18.67 5.01
CA ILE A 49 -15.02 18.30 4.68
C ILE A 49 -14.11 19.46 5.11
N TYR A 50 -13.06 19.14 5.87
CA TYR A 50 -12.07 20.09 6.36
C TYR A 50 -10.69 19.77 5.78
N ALA A 51 -9.96 20.77 5.29
CA ALA A 51 -8.61 20.57 4.76
C ALA A 51 -7.67 21.75 5.02
N ASP A 52 -6.37 21.52 4.89
CA ASP A 52 -5.35 22.60 4.94
C ASP A 52 -5.13 23.25 3.57
N ALA A 53 -5.29 22.48 2.50
CA ALA A 53 -5.22 22.94 1.13
C ALA A 53 -6.32 22.31 0.27
N TRP A 54 -6.65 22.94 -0.85
CA TRP A 54 -7.57 22.38 -1.83
C TRP A 54 -7.33 22.99 -3.20
N ASP A 55 -7.80 22.29 -4.23
CA ASP A 55 -7.86 22.84 -5.58
C ASP A 55 -9.05 23.80 -5.69
N ASP A 56 -8.96 24.82 -6.54
CA ASP A 56 -10.02 25.82 -6.72
C ASP A 56 -11.37 25.21 -7.10
N ALA A 57 -11.36 24.12 -7.87
CA ALA A 57 -12.56 23.36 -8.24
C ALA A 57 -13.31 22.76 -7.04
N CYS A 58 -12.66 22.65 -5.88
CA CYS A 58 -13.22 22.09 -4.66
C CYS A 58 -13.60 23.17 -3.61
N LYS A 59 -13.36 24.46 -3.87
CA LYS A 59 -13.46 25.53 -2.86
C LYS A 59 -14.81 25.61 -2.14
N ASP A 60 -15.89 25.30 -2.83
CA ASP A 60 -17.26 25.38 -2.30
C ASP A 60 -17.69 24.10 -1.56
N GLN A 61 -16.80 23.10 -1.49
CA GLN A 61 -17.05 21.78 -0.89
C GLN A 61 -16.23 21.55 0.39
N VAL A 62 -15.35 22.48 0.76
CA VAL A 62 -14.35 22.32 1.81
C VAL A 62 -14.26 23.54 2.70
N ARG A 63 -13.97 23.29 3.97
CA ARG A 63 -13.71 24.31 4.98
C ARG A 63 -12.26 24.24 5.44
N PRO A 64 -11.66 25.36 5.89
CA PRO A 64 -10.32 25.33 6.45
C PRO A 64 -10.27 24.48 7.73
N MET A 65 -9.29 23.59 7.87
CA MET A 65 -9.14 22.73 9.06
C MET A 65 -9.03 23.53 10.38
N ARG A 66 -8.46 24.73 10.33
CA ARG A 66 -8.38 25.64 11.50
C ARG A 66 -9.75 25.98 12.11
N ASP A 67 -10.83 25.89 11.33
CA ASP A 67 -12.18 26.26 11.77
C ASP A 67 -12.91 25.08 12.44
N TYR A 68 -12.43 23.84 12.27
CA TYR A 68 -13.08 22.64 12.80
C TYR A 68 -13.35 22.71 14.31
N ALA A 69 -12.35 23.12 15.10
CA ALA A 69 -12.45 23.15 16.56
C ALA A 69 -13.50 24.15 17.08
N ARG A 70 -13.86 25.16 16.28
CA ARG A 70 -14.90 26.14 16.61
C ARG A 70 -16.29 25.68 16.14
N GLU A 71 -16.35 24.91 15.05
CA GLU A 71 -17.59 24.54 14.37
C GLU A 71 -18.17 23.19 14.81
N ALA A 72 -17.31 22.26 15.25
CA ALA A 72 -17.72 20.90 15.55
C ALA A 72 -18.28 20.75 16.98
N ASP A 73 -19.40 20.03 17.06
CA ASP A 73 -19.99 19.60 18.33
C ASP A 73 -19.11 18.55 19.03
N ARG A 74 -19.20 18.44 20.37
CA ARG A 74 -18.36 17.51 21.15
C ARG A 74 -18.68 16.04 20.92
N ASP A 75 -19.90 15.73 20.47
CA ASP A 75 -20.38 14.40 20.13
C ASP A 75 -20.11 14.02 18.67
N ALA A 76 -19.52 14.92 17.87
CA ALA A 76 -19.17 14.66 16.50
C ALA A 76 -18.09 13.57 16.36
N VAL A 77 -18.10 12.88 15.23
CA VAL A 77 -17.04 11.98 14.78
C VAL A 77 -16.23 12.67 13.69
N LEU A 78 -14.90 12.64 13.80
CA LEU A 78 -13.98 13.12 12.80
C LEU A 78 -13.28 11.94 12.12
N LEU A 79 -13.56 11.74 10.83
CA LEU A 79 -12.82 10.82 9.99
C LEU A 79 -11.53 11.47 9.53
N VAL A 80 -10.40 10.92 9.95
CA VAL A 80 -9.06 11.43 9.65
C VAL A 80 -8.48 10.65 8.48
N HIS A 81 -8.45 11.26 7.30
CA HIS A 81 -7.86 10.63 6.12
C HIS A 81 -6.34 10.79 6.10
N HIS A 82 -5.63 9.66 6.08
CA HIS A 82 -4.17 9.62 6.06
C HIS A 82 -3.65 8.88 4.85
N SER A 83 -2.76 9.50 4.07
CA SER A 83 -2.22 8.96 2.82
C SER A 83 -0.80 9.44 2.50
N PHE A 84 -0.33 10.48 3.18
CA PHE A 84 0.95 11.14 2.95
C PHE A 84 1.29 12.06 4.12
N GLU A 85 2.53 12.58 4.14
CA GLU A 85 2.99 13.57 5.12
C GLU A 85 2.01 14.73 5.23
N SER A 86 1.74 15.15 6.47
CA SER A 86 0.85 16.24 6.80
C SER A 86 1.35 17.03 8.01
N ARG A 87 0.66 18.13 8.34
CA ARG A 87 0.87 18.84 9.61
C ARG A 87 -0.35 18.73 10.52
N LEU A 88 -1.17 17.71 10.29
CA LEU A 88 -2.48 17.61 10.91
C LEU A 88 -2.44 16.97 12.30
N VAL A 89 -1.43 16.13 12.62
CA VAL A 89 -1.40 15.38 13.90
C VAL A 89 -1.61 16.27 15.13
N PRO A 90 -0.90 17.42 15.31
CA PRO A 90 -1.12 18.28 16.48
C PRO A 90 -2.50 18.93 16.52
N ARG A 91 -3.13 19.15 15.36
CA ARG A 91 -4.48 19.70 15.27
C ARG A 91 -5.53 18.63 15.57
N ILE A 92 -5.38 17.44 15.01
CA ILE A 92 -6.25 16.28 15.26
C ILE A 92 -6.24 15.92 16.76
N ALA A 93 -5.07 15.94 17.39
CA ALA A 93 -4.93 15.70 18.83
C ALA A 93 -5.79 16.66 19.67
N LYS A 94 -5.90 17.92 19.24
CA LYS A 94 -6.65 19.00 19.92
C LYS A 94 -8.10 19.13 19.44
N SER A 95 -8.48 18.48 18.35
CA SER A 95 -9.83 18.54 17.80
C SER A 95 -10.86 17.98 18.79
N PRO A 96 -12.06 18.59 18.92
CA PRO A 96 -13.16 18.00 19.67
C PRO A 96 -13.67 16.73 18.98
N GLY A 97 -14.54 15.98 19.67
CA GLY A 97 -15.16 14.79 19.12
C GLY A 97 -14.28 13.53 19.14
N ARG A 98 -14.91 12.43 18.74
CA ARG A 98 -14.28 11.11 18.54
C ARG A 98 -13.53 11.11 17.22
N LYS A 99 -12.38 10.44 17.14
CA LYS A 99 -11.58 10.37 15.90
C LYS A 99 -11.42 8.94 15.42
N VAL A 100 -11.66 8.75 14.14
CA VAL A 100 -11.51 7.47 13.44
C VAL A 100 -10.56 7.68 12.27
N LEU A 101 -9.52 6.86 12.15
CA LEU A 101 -8.61 6.94 11.02
C LEU A 101 -9.25 6.32 9.78
N VAL A 102 -9.02 6.91 8.61
CA VAL A 102 -9.25 6.31 7.31
C VAL A 102 -7.92 6.29 6.55
N TYR A 103 -7.28 5.12 6.53
CA TYR A 103 -5.95 4.92 5.96
C TYR A 103 -6.04 4.57 4.47
N HIS A 104 -5.45 5.43 3.64
CA HIS A 104 -5.37 5.24 2.19
C HIS A 104 -4.07 4.54 1.75
N ASN A 105 -3.32 4.03 2.72
CA ASN A 105 -1.99 3.46 2.56
C ASN A 105 -0.89 4.50 2.25
N VAL A 106 0.32 4.27 2.76
CA VAL A 106 1.50 5.07 2.46
C VAL A 106 2.45 4.20 1.64
N THR A 107 2.95 4.73 0.54
CA THR A 107 3.90 3.95 -0.29
C THR A 107 5.26 3.84 0.41
N PRO A 108 5.94 2.68 0.39
CA PRO A 108 7.29 2.55 0.95
C PRO A 108 8.31 3.52 0.35
N ALA A 109 9.14 4.13 1.20
CA ALA A 109 10.17 5.11 0.80
C ALA A 109 11.16 4.53 -0.22
N ARG A 110 11.56 3.27 -0.03
CA ARG A 110 12.45 2.51 -0.93
C ARG A 110 11.99 2.45 -2.39
N LEU A 111 10.69 2.63 -2.67
CA LEU A 111 10.18 2.68 -4.05
C LEU A 111 10.46 4.02 -4.73
N PHE A 112 10.83 5.06 -3.98
CA PHE A 112 11.14 6.40 -4.49
C PHE A 112 12.61 6.79 -4.36
N GLU A 113 13.39 6.20 -3.45
CA GLU A 113 14.76 6.62 -3.12
C GLU A 113 15.68 6.80 -4.34
N GLY A 114 15.54 5.94 -5.36
CA GLY A 114 16.34 6.00 -6.59
C GLY A 114 16.03 7.19 -7.51
N PHE A 115 14.88 7.85 -7.35
CA PHE A 115 14.43 8.94 -8.24
C PHE A 115 14.04 10.22 -7.49
N GLU A 116 13.41 10.10 -6.32
CA GLU A 116 12.70 11.20 -5.65
C GLU A 116 12.94 11.16 -4.12
N ARG A 117 14.17 11.43 -3.68
CA ARG A 117 14.56 11.37 -2.26
C ARG A 117 13.67 12.19 -1.31
N LYS A 118 13.16 13.35 -1.75
CA LYS A 118 12.23 14.16 -0.94
C LYS A 118 10.89 13.48 -0.74
N VAL A 119 10.39 12.78 -1.77
CA VAL A 119 9.14 12.01 -1.68
C VAL A 119 9.35 10.77 -0.82
N ALA A 120 10.50 10.10 -0.93
CA ALA A 120 10.88 9.00 -0.03
C ALA A 120 10.86 9.44 1.44
N ALA A 121 11.53 10.55 1.78
CA ALA A 121 11.53 11.09 3.13
C ALA A 121 10.13 11.46 3.64
N ALA A 122 9.28 12.01 2.77
CA ALA A 122 7.89 12.32 3.11
C ALA A 122 7.04 11.06 3.31
N CYS A 123 7.31 9.97 2.60
CA CYS A 123 6.69 8.67 2.86
C CYS A 123 7.08 8.11 4.24
N ASP A 124 8.33 8.29 4.67
CA ASP A 124 8.75 7.88 6.01
C ASP A 124 8.14 8.74 7.10
N ALA A 125 8.11 10.07 6.90
CA ALA A 125 7.45 10.99 7.80
C ALA A 125 5.95 10.69 7.92
N ALA A 126 5.29 10.32 6.82
CA ALA A 126 3.89 9.89 6.84
C ALA A 126 3.66 8.63 7.69
N ARG A 127 4.61 7.68 7.72
CA ARG A 127 4.54 6.51 8.60
C ARG A 127 4.80 6.88 10.05
N ASP A 128 5.70 7.81 10.32
CA ASP A 128 5.90 8.33 11.68
C ASP A 128 4.66 9.07 12.19
N GLU A 129 3.98 9.84 11.32
CA GLU A 129 2.69 10.44 11.61
C GLU A 129 1.59 9.41 11.88
N LEU A 130 1.59 8.28 11.16
CA LEU A 130 0.68 7.16 11.43
C LEU A 130 0.88 6.68 12.88
N LEU A 131 2.11 6.45 13.32
CA LEU A 131 2.38 6.08 14.72
C LEU A 131 1.98 7.18 15.71
N ALA A 132 2.22 8.45 15.37
CA ALA A 132 1.86 9.59 16.21
C ALA A 132 0.33 9.82 16.30
N LEU A 133 -0.45 9.39 15.31
CA LEU A 133 -1.91 9.46 15.31
C LEU A 133 -2.57 8.39 16.17
N ARG A 134 -1.93 7.22 16.34
CA ARG A 134 -2.46 6.08 17.10
C ARG A 134 -3.08 6.43 18.47
N PRO A 135 -2.46 7.22 19.36
CA PRO A 135 -3.06 7.53 20.68
C PRO A 135 -4.27 8.48 20.60
N HIS A 136 -4.54 9.07 19.45
CA HIS A 136 -5.58 10.07 19.25
C HIS A 136 -6.84 9.53 18.57
N VAL A 137 -6.81 8.28 18.08
CA VAL A 137 -7.96 7.66 17.42
C VAL A 137 -8.41 6.40 18.17
N GLU A 138 -9.68 6.06 18.05
CA GLU A 138 -10.31 4.93 18.75
C GLU A 138 -10.61 3.72 17.85
N ALA A 139 -10.53 3.92 16.53
CA ALA A 139 -10.76 2.93 15.49
C ALA A 139 -10.09 3.37 14.19
N ALA A 140 -9.94 2.44 13.26
CA ALA A 140 -9.36 2.73 11.95
C ALA A 140 -9.99 1.90 10.83
N PHE A 141 -10.14 2.53 9.68
CA PHE A 141 -10.49 1.90 8.41
C PHE A 141 -9.27 1.84 7.49
N ALA A 142 -9.18 0.77 6.71
CA ALA A 142 -8.31 0.66 5.55
C ALA A 142 -9.08 0.09 4.36
N TYR A 143 -8.61 0.30 3.14
CA TYR A 143 -9.33 -0.13 1.93
C TYR A 143 -9.00 -1.54 1.43
N SER A 144 -8.07 -2.22 2.10
CA SER A 144 -7.66 -3.58 1.79
C SER A 144 -7.16 -4.26 3.05
N ARG A 145 -7.15 -5.60 3.06
CA ARG A 145 -6.51 -6.38 4.14
C ARG A 145 -5.02 -6.09 4.22
N PHE A 146 -4.37 -5.90 3.06
CA PHE A 146 -2.98 -5.49 2.98
C PHE A 146 -2.72 -4.20 3.78
N SER A 147 -3.52 -3.15 3.55
CA SER A 147 -3.37 -1.89 4.29
C SER A 147 -3.84 -1.97 5.74
N ALA A 148 -4.81 -2.82 6.05
CA ALA A 148 -5.28 -3.06 7.42
C ALA A 148 -4.19 -3.72 8.29
N GLU A 149 -3.37 -4.61 7.71
CA GLU A 149 -2.27 -5.26 8.42
C GLU A 149 -1.24 -4.25 8.93
N GLU A 150 -0.93 -3.19 8.16
CA GLU A 150 -0.03 -2.12 8.59
C GLU A 150 -0.62 -1.30 9.76
N LEU A 151 -1.94 -1.09 9.78
CA LEU A 151 -2.62 -0.45 10.93
C LEU A 151 -2.56 -1.32 12.19
N VAL A 152 -2.76 -2.62 12.04
CA VAL A 152 -2.64 -3.55 13.18
C VAL A 152 -1.20 -3.60 13.68
N ALA A 153 -0.22 -3.62 12.77
CA ALA A 153 1.21 -3.52 13.10
C ALA A 153 1.56 -2.21 13.84
N ALA A 154 0.92 -1.09 13.48
CA ALA A 154 1.05 0.19 14.17
C ALA A 154 0.32 0.24 15.54
N GLY A 155 -0.40 -0.82 15.91
CA GLY A 155 -1.11 -0.94 17.18
C GLY A 155 -2.43 -0.17 17.24
N TYR A 156 -3.07 0.07 16.10
CA TYR A 156 -4.40 0.67 16.07
C TYR A 156 -5.45 -0.29 16.64
N PRO A 157 -6.37 0.19 17.50
CA PRO A 157 -7.51 -0.60 17.93
C PRO A 157 -8.59 -0.65 16.84
N ASN A 158 -9.45 -1.68 16.90
CA ASN A 158 -10.69 -1.77 16.10
C ASN A 158 -10.47 -1.46 14.60
N VAL A 159 -9.51 -2.15 13.98
CA VAL A 159 -9.23 -2.02 12.54
C VAL A 159 -10.26 -2.80 11.74
N ALA A 160 -10.85 -2.16 10.73
CA ALA A 160 -11.77 -2.79 9.79
C ALA A 160 -11.39 -2.47 8.34
N VAL A 161 -11.64 -3.42 7.43
CA VAL A 161 -11.57 -3.15 6.00
C VAL A 161 -12.88 -2.48 5.58
N LEU A 162 -12.76 -1.28 5.02
CA LEU A 162 -13.86 -0.53 4.44
C LEU A 162 -13.82 -0.72 2.92
N PRO A 163 -14.90 -1.17 2.27
CA PRO A 163 -14.89 -1.25 0.82
C PRO A 163 -14.66 0.15 0.23
N PHE A 164 -13.79 0.21 -0.78
CA PHE A 164 -13.54 1.46 -1.48
C PHE A 164 -14.78 1.84 -2.26
N ALA A 165 -15.21 3.10 -2.13
CA ALA A 165 -16.41 3.55 -2.78
C ALA A 165 -16.12 4.07 -4.19
N ILE A 166 -16.78 3.45 -5.17
CA ILE A 166 -16.62 3.80 -6.57
C ILE A 166 -17.96 4.28 -7.09
N ASP A 167 -17.98 5.50 -7.61
CA ASP A 167 -19.12 6.00 -8.37
C ASP A 167 -19.05 5.44 -9.80
N TRP A 168 -19.63 4.26 -10.01
CA TRP A 168 -19.61 3.58 -11.31
C TRP A 168 -20.20 4.44 -12.44
N ALA A 169 -21.20 5.27 -12.14
CA ALA A 169 -21.81 6.19 -13.11
C ALA A 169 -20.82 7.25 -13.61
N ALA A 170 -19.77 7.57 -12.85
CA ALA A 170 -18.71 8.46 -13.31
C ALA A 170 -17.93 7.88 -14.49
N PHE A 171 -17.97 6.55 -14.68
CA PHE A 171 -17.33 5.87 -15.80
C PHE A 171 -18.18 5.85 -17.07
N ASP A 172 -19.49 6.09 -16.99
CA ASP A 172 -20.41 6.11 -18.15
C ASP A 172 -20.32 7.38 -19.01
N THR A 173 -19.16 8.05 -18.98
CA THR A 173 -18.87 9.21 -19.82
C THR A 173 -18.70 8.76 -21.27
N ALA A 174 -19.37 9.45 -22.20
CA ALA A 174 -19.19 9.20 -23.63
C ALA A 174 -17.73 9.43 -24.06
N PRO A 175 -17.17 8.57 -24.93
CA PRO A 175 -15.79 8.71 -25.39
C PRO A 175 -15.61 10.00 -26.20
N ASP A 176 -14.44 10.62 -26.07
CA ASP A 176 -14.02 11.71 -26.94
C ASP A 176 -13.89 11.18 -28.39
N PRO A 177 -14.69 11.69 -29.35
CA PRO A 177 -14.78 11.08 -30.68
C PRO A 177 -13.49 11.24 -31.48
N ALA A 178 -12.74 12.33 -31.28
CA ALA A 178 -11.51 12.59 -32.01
C ALA A 178 -10.40 11.62 -31.55
N LEU A 179 -10.19 11.49 -30.24
CA LEU A 179 -9.22 10.55 -29.70
C LEU A 179 -9.64 9.10 -29.96
N GLN A 180 -10.92 8.77 -29.89
CA GLN A 180 -11.40 7.42 -30.20
C GLN A 180 -11.08 7.06 -31.66
N ALA A 181 -11.39 7.93 -32.62
CA ALA A 181 -11.07 7.69 -34.03
C ALA A 181 -9.56 7.57 -34.28
N GLU A 182 -8.74 8.33 -33.55
CA GLU A 182 -7.28 8.22 -33.61
C GLU A 182 -6.77 6.87 -33.08
N LEU A 183 -7.37 6.37 -32.00
CA LEU A 183 -6.95 5.13 -31.35
C LEU A 183 -7.55 3.86 -31.99
N ASP A 184 -8.63 3.98 -32.75
CA ASP A 184 -9.34 2.90 -33.46
C ASP A 184 -8.90 2.75 -34.93
N ASP A 185 -7.58 2.72 -35.16
CA ASP A 185 -6.96 2.57 -36.50
C ASP A 185 -6.57 1.11 -36.83
N GLY A 186 -7.12 0.15 -36.09
CA GLY A 186 -6.80 -1.28 -36.20
C GLY A 186 -5.48 -1.71 -35.53
N MET A 187 -4.83 -0.85 -34.75
CA MET A 187 -3.77 -1.27 -33.83
C MET A 187 -4.34 -1.86 -32.53
N SER A 188 -3.64 -2.85 -31.96
CA SER A 188 -3.95 -3.34 -30.61
C SER A 188 -3.43 -2.36 -29.56
N ASN A 189 -4.33 -1.81 -28.73
CA ASN A 189 -3.97 -0.82 -27.71
C ASN A 189 -3.79 -1.50 -26.34
N ILE A 190 -2.57 -1.45 -25.80
CA ILE A 190 -2.31 -1.77 -24.39
C ILE A 190 -2.44 -0.47 -23.60
N LEU A 191 -3.24 -0.48 -22.54
CA LEU A 191 -3.54 0.70 -21.76
C LEU A 191 -2.91 0.62 -20.35
N PHE A 192 -2.26 1.69 -19.94
CA PHE A 192 -1.95 1.98 -18.54
C PHE A 192 -2.62 3.30 -18.14
N VAL A 193 -3.28 3.31 -16.98
CA VAL A 193 -3.91 4.51 -16.41
C VAL A 193 -3.37 4.75 -15.01
N GLY A 194 -2.88 5.97 -14.77
CA GLY A 194 -2.38 6.40 -13.47
C GLY A 194 -1.24 7.41 -13.57
N ARG A 195 -0.89 8.02 -12.43
CA ARG A 195 0.32 8.86 -12.34
C ARG A 195 1.55 8.00 -12.68
N ALA A 196 2.42 8.49 -13.54
CA ALA A 196 3.68 7.83 -13.85
C ALA A 196 4.72 8.18 -12.79
N VAL A 197 4.66 7.45 -11.66
CA VAL A 197 5.57 7.57 -10.52
C VAL A 197 6.31 6.24 -10.28
N PRO A 198 7.50 6.24 -9.66
CA PRO A 198 8.33 5.03 -9.49
C PRO A 198 7.60 3.80 -8.95
N SER A 199 6.70 3.96 -7.98
CA SER A 199 5.95 2.84 -7.39
C SER A 199 4.99 2.13 -8.35
N LYS A 200 4.58 2.78 -9.45
CA LYS A 200 3.73 2.21 -10.50
C LYS A 200 4.51 1.44 -11.56
N LYS A 201 5.84 1.53 -11.56
CA LYS A 201 6.74 0.86 -12.50
C LYS A 201 6.31 0.98 -13.96
N VAL A 202 6.07 2.21 -14.41
CA VAL A 202 5.81 2.47 -15.83
C VAL A 202 7.00 2.03 -16.69
N ASP A 203 8.21 1.98 -16.12
CA ASP A 203 9.38 1.38 -16.76
C ASP A 203 9.23 -0.12 -17.03
N ASP A 204 8.63 -0.89 -16.11
CA ASP A 204 8.31 -2.30 -16.36
C ASP A 204 7.19 -2.43 -17.40
N VAL A 205 6.18 -1.54 -17.37
CA VAL A 205 5.13 -1.46 -18.42
C VAL A 205 5.76 -1.23 -19.81
N LEU A 206 6.74 -0.32 -19.93
CA LEU A 206 7.47 -0.08 -21.19
C LEU A 206 8.23 -1.32 -21.66
N ARG A 207 8.94 -2.01 -20.76
CA ARG A 207 9.69 -3.22 -21.09
C ARG A 207 8.78 -4.35 -21.55
N VAL A 208 7.70 -4.60 -20.80
CA VAL A 208 6.68 -5.62 -21.12
C VAL A 208 6.05 -5.32 -22.47
N PHE A 209 5.60 -4.09 -22.70
CA PHE A 209 5.01 -3.69 -23.97
C PHE A 209 5.99 -3.86 -25.14
N THR A 210 7.25 -3.43 -24.98
CA THR A 210 8.26 -3.56 -26.04
C THR A 210 8.53 -5.03 -26.37
N ALA A 211 8.58 -5.91 -25.36
CA ALA A 211 8.69 -7.34 -25.57
C ALA A 211 7.44 -7.91 -26.28
N TYR A 212 6.23 -7.51 -25.87
CA TYR A 212 4.98 -7.92 -26.50
C TYR A 212 4.89 -7.50 -27.97
N GLN A 213 5.22 -6.24 -28.27
CA GLN A 213 5.21 -5.71 -29.63
C GLN A 213 6.16 -6.48 -30.54
N ARG A 214 7.40 -6.72 -30.09
CA ARG A 214 8.43 -7.39 -30.90
C ARG A 214 8.18 -8.88 -31.09
N LEU A 215 7.75 -9.57 -30.05
CA LEU A 215 7.67 -11.03 -30.05
C LEU A 215 6.32 -11.55 -30.51
N TYR A 216 5.24 -10.78 -30.34
CA TYR A 216 3.88 -11.31 -30.46
C TYR A 216 2.91 -10.46 -31.28
N GLN A 217 2.97 -9.13 -31.20
CA GLN A 217 2.01 -8.24 -31.86
C GLN A 217 2.66 -6.94 -32.40
N PRO A 218 3.28 -6.96 -33.59
CA PRO A 218 3.95 -5.78 -34.15
C PRO A 218 3.00 -4.59 -34.41
N ARG A 219 1.72 -4.85 -34.67
CA ARG A 219 0.69 -3.81 -34.86
C ARG A 219 0.03 -3.44 -33.52
N SER A 220 0.83 -3.07 -32.53
CA SER A 220 0.35 -2.64 -31.21
C SER A 220 0.97 -1.32 -30.77
N ARG A 221 0.28 -0.63 -29.86
CA ARG A 221 0.76 0.58 -29.19
C ARG A 221 0.45 0.55 -27.69
N LEU A 222 1.27 1.25 -26.92
CA LEU A 222 1.04 1.48 -25.50
C LEU A 222 0.50 2.89 -25.31
N VAL A 223 -0.67 3.02 -24.68
CA VAL A 223 -1.25 4.29 -24.27
C VAL A 223 -1.06 4.45 -22.77
N VAL A 224 -0.36 5.51 -22.37
CA VAL A 224 -0.11 5.87 -20.97
C VAL A 224 -0.93 7.11 -20.65
N ALA A 225 -2.06 6.93 -19.99
CA ALA A 225 -2.98 7.98 -19.60
C ALA A 225 -2.78 8.35 -18.12
N GLY A 226 -2.19 9.51 -17.86
CA GLY A 226 -2.00 10.04 -16.53
C GLY A 226 -0.82 10.99 -16.42
N TYR A 227 -0.79 11.75 -15.33
CA TYR A 227 0.23 12.78 -15.13
C TYR A 227 1.64 12.17 -15.06
N LEU A 228 2.53 12.72 -15.87
CA LEU A 228 3.96 12.45 -15.87
C LEU A 228 4.69 13.79 -15.73
N HIS A 229 5.52 13.94 -14.69
CA HIS A 229 6.40 15.10 -14.59
C HIS A 229 7.62 14.88 -15.48
N ARG A 230 7.51 15.32 -16.74
CA ARG A 230 8.51 15.04 -17.80
C ARG A 230 9.94 15.40 -17.40
N ASP A 231 10.12 16.56 -16.78
CA ASP A 231 11.44 17.08 -16.38
C ASP A 231 11.92 16.55 -15.02
N GLY A 232 11.09 15.77 -14.33
CA GLY A 232 11.48 15.06 -13.11
C GLY A 232 12.39 13.87 -13.42
N ALA A 233 13.16 13.42 -12.43
CA ALA A 233 14.13 12.33 -12.59
C ALA A 233 13.51 11.06 -13.18
N TYR A 234 12.33 10.66 -12.70
CA TYR A 234 11.64 9.48 -13.23
C TYR A 234 11.09 9.71 -14.64
N GLY A 235 10.61 10.91 -14.97
CA GLY A 235 10.13 11.21 -16.32
C GLY A 235 11.23 11.25 -17.35
N ALA A 236 12.35 11.88 -17.03
CA ALA A 236 13.55 11.85 -17.87
C ALA A 236 14.04 10.41 -18.07
N TYR A 237 14.03 9.60 -17.02
CA TYR A 237 14.35 8.17 -17.09
C TYR A 237 13.41 7.39 -18.02
N LEU A 238 12.09 7.57 -17.91
CA LEU A 238 11.11 6.88 -18.76
C LEU A 238 11.26 7.26 -20.24
N HIS A 239 11.53 8.54 -20.54
CA HIS A 239 11.79 8.99 -21.90
C HIS A 239 13.10 8.39 -22.45
N GLY A 240 14.19 8.44 -21.69
CA GLY A 240 15.45 7.81 -22.09
C GLY A 240 15.31 6.29 -22.27
N LEU A 241 14.54 5.62 -21.40
CA LEU A 241 14.24 4.20 -21.52
C LEU A 241 13.42 3.90 -22.79
N LYS A 242 12.39 4.71 -23.09
CA LYS A 242 11.62 4.60 -24.33
C LYS A 242 12.53 4.67 -25.56
N ASP A 243 13.49 5.59 -25.56
CA ASP A 243 14.42 5.80 -26.67
C ASP A 243 15.41 4.63 -26.81
N VAL A 244 16.00 4.18 -25.70
CA VAL A 244 16.89 2.99 -25.67
C VAL A 244 16.16 1.73 -26.11
N LEU A 245 14.90 1.58 -25.71
CA LEU A 245 14.06 0.46 -26.13
C LEU A 245 13.58 0.59 -27.57
N GLY A 246 13.73 1.74 -28.24
CA GLY A 246 13.15 1.97 -29.57
C GLY A 246 11.62 1.84 -29.58
N ALA A 247 10.96 2.23 -28.49
CA ALA A 247 9.53 2.02 -28.28
C ALA A 247 8.72 3.20 -28.87
N GLU A 248 8.75 3.35 -30.19
CA GLU A 248 8.15 4.48 -30.91
C GLU A 248 6.63 4.55 -30.75
N GLN A 249 5.96 3.40 -30.60
CA GLN A 249 4.52 3.29 -30.43
C GLN A 249 4.04 3.44 -28.98
N VAL A 250 4.82 4.14 -28.14
CA VAL A 250 4.42 4.51 -26.79
C VAL A 250 3.91 5.95 -26.80
N ARG A 251 2.65 6.14 -26.38
CA ARG A 251 1.99 7.44 -26.30
C ARG A 251 1.76 7.85 -24.85
N PHE A 252 2.52 8.84 -24.38
CA PHE A 252 2.26 9.51 -23.10
C PHE A 252 1.25 10.64 -23.31
N LEU A 253 -0.01 10.43 -22.89
CA LEU A 253 -1.06 11.43 -23.08
C LEU A 253 -1.06 12.51 -21.99
N GLY A 254 -0.40 12.27 -20.86
CA GLY A 254 -0.46 13.17 -19.71
C GLY A 254 -1.83 13.12 -19.02
N ARG A 255 -2.24 14.24 -18.41
CA ARG A 255 -3.59 14.35 -17.82
C ARG A 255 -4.63 14.41 -18.93
N VAL A 256 -5.62 13.52 -18.86
CA VAL A 256 -6.71 13.41 -19.83
C VAL A 256 -8.05 13.76 -19.18
N SER A 257 -9.01 14.23 -19.99
CA SER A 257 -10.40 14.42 -19.56
C SER A 257 -11.11 13.07 -19.36
N ALA A 258 -12.28 13.07 -18.70
CA ALA A 258 -13.09 11.87 -18.54
C ALA A 258 -13.53 11.26 -19.90
N ALA A 259 -13.82 12.12 -20.90
CA ALA A 259 -14.17 11.67 -22.25
C ALA A 259 -12.95 11.06 -22.98
N GLN A 260 -11.77 11.66 -22.84
CA GLN A 260 -10.53 11.10 -23.40
C GLN A 260 -10.14 9.78 -22.73
N LEU A 261 -10.32 9.67 -21.41
CA LEU A 261 -10.09 8.42 -20.67
C LEU A 261 -11.07 7.33 -21.14
N SER A 262 -12.34 7.68 -21.31
CA SER A 262 -13.35 6.78 -21.87
C SER A 262 -12.99 6.29 -23.27
N ALA A 263 -12.48 7.18 -24.14
CA ALA A 263 -11.97 6.80 -25.45
C ALA A 263 -10.78 5.82 -25.34
N CYS A 264 -9.84 6.05 -24.43
CA CYS A 264 -8.70 5.16 -24.22
C CYS A 264 -9.14 3.74 -23.80
N PHE A 265 -10.12 3.62 -22.92
CA PHE A 265 -10.65 2.32 -22.51
C PHE A 265 -11.49 1.66 -23.62
N ALA A 266 -12.30 2.44 -24.34
CA ALA A 266 -13.16 1.93 -25.41
C ALA A 266 -12.35 1.27 -26.53
N THR A 267 -11.12 1.71 -26.76
CA THR A 267 -10.22 1.15 -27.78
C THR A 267 -9.16 0.19 -27.21
N ALA A 268 -9.13 -0.04 -25.89
CA ALA A 268 -8.12 -0.87 -25.24
C ALA A 268 -8.35 -2.37 -25.47
N SER A 269 -7.33 -3.07 -25.93
CA SER A 269 -7.31 -4.54 -26.04
C SER A 269 -7.08 -5.20 -24.68
N ALA A 270 -6.24 -4.59 -23.84
CA ALA A 270 -5.94 -5.03 -22.49
C ALA A 270 -5.45 -3.85 -21.62
N TYR A 271 -5.69 -3.93 -20.32
CA TYR A 271 -5.12 -3.04 -19.32
C TYR A 271 -3.92 -3.73 -18.66
N LEU A 272 -2.77 -3.04 -18.61
CA LEU A 272 -1.54 -3.54 -18.02
C LEU A 272 -1.12 -2.68 -16.83
N SER A 273 -0.95 -3.28 -15.65
CA SER A 273 -0.36 -2.63 -14.48
C SER A 273 0.81 -3.43 -13.94
N MET A 274 1.99 -2.82 -13.84
CA MET A 274 3.17 -3.43 -13.19
C MET A 274 3.44 -2.80 -11.81
N SER A 275 2.43 -2.18 -11.22
CA SER A 275 2.57 -1.44 -9.96
C SER A 275 3.08 -2.34 -8.84
N ARG A 276 4.11 -1.88 -8.12
CA ARG A 276 4.67 -2.57 -6.96
C ARG A 276 3.94 -2.28 -5.67
N HIS A 277 3.13 -1.22 -5.66
CA HIS A 277 2.38 -0.83 -4.49
C HIS A 277 1.09 -0.12 -4.88
N GLU A 278 -0.03 -0.73 -4.47
CA GLU A 278 -1.38 -0.20 -4.56
C GLU A 278 -2.08 -0.40 -3.22
N GLY A 279 -2.70 0.66 -2.67
CA GLY A 279 -3.57 0.53 -1.50
C GLY A 279 -4.95 -0.05 -1.83
N PHE A 280 -5.36 0.09 -3.09
CA PHE A 280 -6.59 -0.49 -3.64
C PHE A 280 -6.48 -0.67 -5.16
N GLY A 281 -6.15 0.37 -5.93
CA GLY A 281 -5.92 0.25 -7.38
C GLY A 281 -7.18 0.44 -8.24
N VAL A 282 -7.88 1.57 -8.05
CA VAL A 282 -9.10 1.95 -8.80
C VAL A 282 -9.01 1.75 -10.32
N PRO A 283 -7.90 2.08 -11.02
CA PRO A 283 -7.80 1.85 -12.46
C PRO A 283 -7.99 0.40 -12.92
N LEU A 284 -7.68 -0.59 -12.06
CA LEU A 284 -7.95 -2.00 -12.33
C LEU A 284 -9.46 -2.22 -12.48
N LEU A 285 -10.24 -1.69 -11.54
CA LEU A 285 -11.69 -1.84 -11.52
C LEU A 285 -12.37 -1.01 -12.61
N GLU A 286 -11.83 0.15 -12.97
CA GLU A 286 -12.31 0.90 -14.12
C GLU A 286 -12.15 0.10 -15.42
N ALA A 287 -11.00 -0.58 -15.61
CA ALA A 287 -10.80 -1.48 -16.74
C ALA A 287 -11.81 -2.64 -16.72
N MET A 288 -12.03 -3.25 -15.56
CA MET A 288 -12.99 -4.34 -15.39
C MET A 288 -14.41 -3.92 -15.73
N TYR A 289 -14.85 -2.78 -15.20
CA TYR A 289 -16.17 -2.19 -15.44
C TYR A 289 -16.42 -1.97 -16.94
N ARG A 290 -15.40 -1.49 -17.66
CA ARG A 290 -15.48 -1.22 -19.10
C ARG A 290 -15.25 -2.45 -19.99
N GLY A 291 -15.11 -3.64 -19.41
CA GLY A 291 -14.91 -4.88 -20.18
C GLY A 291 -13.53 -5.00 -20.84
N VAL A 292 -12.52 -4.29 -20.31
CA VAL A 292 -11.13 -4.39 -20.74
C VAL A 292 -10.44 -5.44 -19.85
N PRO A 293 -9.81 -6.48 -20.42
CA PRO A 293 -9.22 -7.55 -19.64
C PRO A 293 -7.94 -7.04 -18.95
N VAL A 294 -7.79 -7.38 -17.67
CA VAL A 294 -6.72 -6.88 -16.82
C VAL A 294 -5.58 -7.89 -16.71
N VAL A 295 -4.36 -7.43 -16.99
CA VAL A 295 -3.11 -8.10 -16.64
C VAL A 295 -2.38 -7.22 -15.63
N ALA A 296 -2.07 -7.76 -14.45
CA ALA A 296 -1.44 -6.98 -13.39
C ALA A 296 -0.37 -7.74 -12.63
N TYR A 297 0.66 -7.03 -12.16
CA TYR A 297 1.60 -7.57 -11.20
C TYR A 297 0.92 -7.73 -9.83
N GLY A 298 0.91 -8.95 -9.31
CA GLY A 298 0.30 -9.31 -8.03
C GLY A 298 1.17 -8.82 -6.88
N ALA A 299 1.01 -7.56 -6.50
CA ALA A 299 1.67 -6.93 -5.36
C ALA A 299 0.67 -6.13 -4.51
N ALA A 300 0.97 -5.94 -3.23
CA ALA A 300 0.14 -5.19 -2.30
C ALA A 300 -1.36 -5.59 -2.39
N ALA A 301 -2.28 -4.63 -2.50
CA ALA A 301 -3.71 -4.88 -2.59
C ALA A 301 -4.21 -5.37 -3.97
N VAL A 302 -3.37 -5.39 -5.01
CA VAL A 302 -3.79 -5.73 -6.39
C VAL A 302 -4.56 -7.07 -6.47
N PRO A 303 -4.09 -8.18 -5.87
CA PRO A 303 -4.79 -9.47 -5.97
C PRO A 303 -6.15 -9.45 -5.27
N GLU A 304 -6.24 -8.79 -4.11
CA GLU A 304 -7.49 -8.64 -3.35
C GLU A 304 -8.50 -7.79 -4.14
N THR A 305 -8.05 -6.68 -4.73
CA THR A 305 -8.90 -5.83 -5.56
C THR A 305 -9.45 -6.59 -6.75
N MET A 306 -8.60 -7.32 -7.45
CA MET A 306 -9.01 -8.12 -8.60
C MET A 306 -9.92 -9.29 -8.21
N GLY A 307 -9.81 -9.84 -6.99
CA GLY A 307 -10.67 -10.94 -6.53
C GLY A 307 -10.61 -12.18 -7.44
N GLY A 308 -9.46 -12.45 -8.07
CA GLY A 308 -9.31 -13.53 -9.06
C GLY A 308 -9.87 -13.23 -10.46
N ALA A 309 -10.48 -12.05 -10.67
CA ALA A 309 -11.12 -11.67 -11.93
C ALA A 309 -10.14 -11.06 -12.95
N GLY A 310 -8.97 -11.67 -13.15
CA GLY A 310 -8.02 -11.23 -14.17
C GLY A 310 -6.70 -11.97 -14.07
N LEU A 311 -5.73 -11.60 -14.91
CA LEU A 311 -4.44 -12.28 -14.96
C LEU A 311 -3.43 -11.58 -14.02
N ALA A 312 -3.39 -12.01 -12.77
CA ALA A 312 -2.38 -11.57 -11.80
C ALA A 312 -1.09 -12.39 -11.95
N THR A 313 0.00 -11.75 -12.36
CA THR A 313 1.33 -12.38 -12.47
C THR A 313 2.20 -12.05 -11.26
N ARG A 314 3.01 -13.01 -10.82
CA ARG A 314 4.06 -12.77 -9.81
C ARG A 314 5.44 -12.55 -10.43
N SER A 315 5.56 -12.74 -11.74
CA SER A 315 6.76 -12.46 -12.50
C SER A 315 6.77 -11.00 -12.95
N ASP A 316 7.91 -10.34 -12.75
CA ASP A 316 8.23 -9.05 -13.33
C ASP A 316 9.16 -9.17 -14.54
N GLU A 317 9.43 -10.39 -15.01
CA GLU A 317 10.23 -10.60 -16.21
C GLU A 317 9.41 -10.15 -17.45
N PRO A 318 9.92 -9.19 -18.25
CA PRO A 318 9.15 -8.59 -19.33
C PRO A 318 8.61 -9.54 -20.40
N ARG A 319 9.37 -10.56 -20.80
CA ARG A 319 8.99 -11.58 -21.79
C ARG A 319 7.92 -12.52 -21.26
N GLU A 320 7.95 -12.89 -19.99
CA GLU A 320 6.93 -13.72 -19.36
C GLU A 320 5.58 -13.00 -19.32
N VAL A 321 5.56 -11.73 -18.90
CA VAL A 321 4.34 -10.93 -18.90
C VAL A 321 3.87 -10.61 -20.33
N ALA A 322 4.79 -10.36 -21.26
CA ALA A 322 4.46 -10.22 -22.68
C ALA A 322 3.81 -11.48 -23.26
N LYS A 323 4.26 -12.67 -22.85
CA LYS A 323 3.65 -13.94 -23.23
C LYS A 323 2.24 -14.06 -22.66
N LEU A 324 2.00 -13.62 -21.42
CA LEU A 324 0.64 -13.58 -20.84
C LEU A 324 -0.30 -12.69 -21.66
N LEU A 325 0.16 -11.48 -22.05
CA LEU A 325 -0.60 -10.60 -22.95
C LEU A 325 -0.89 -11.27 -24.29
N ALA A 326 0.08 -11.97 -24.88
CA ALA A 326 -0.10 -12.67 -26.14
C ALA A 326 -1.09 -13.85 -26.04
N VAL A 327 -1.08 -14.59 -24.93
CA VAL A 327 -2.05 -15.66 -24.67
C VAL A 327 -3.45 -15.08 -24.53
N LEU A 328 -3.61 -13.99 -23.78
CA LEU A 328 -4.89 -13.29 -23.63
C LEU A 328 -5.42 -12.75 -24.97
N ASP A 329 -4.56 -12.15 -25.79
CA ASP A 329 -4.88 -11.58 -27.11
C ASP A 329 -5.33 -12.67 -28.11
N ARG A 330 -4.65 -13.82 -28.12
CA ARG A 330 -4.88 -14.89 -29.11
C ARG A 330 -5.94 -15.90 -28.70
N ASN A 331 -6.31 -15.98 -27.41
CA ASN A 331 -7.27 -16.94 -26.90
C ASN A 331 -8.60 -16.27 -26.53
N ALA A 332 -9.53 -16.26 -27.49
CA ALA A 332 -10.86 -15.68 -27.32
C ALA A 332 -11.65 -16.34 -26.16
N GLY A 333 -11.46 -17.63 -25.90
CA GLY A 333 -12.11 -18.35 -24.81
C GLY A 333 -11.61 -17.88 -23.44
N LEU A 334 -10.29 -17.81 -23.24
CA LEU A 334 -9.69 -17.25 -22.03
C LEU A 334 -10.10 -15.79 -21.84
N ARG A 335 -10.08 -15.00 -22.92
CA ARG A 335 -10.51 -13.60 -22.88
C ARG A 335 -11.96 -13.48 -22.40
N ALA A 336 -12.87 -14.29 -22.92
CA ALA A 336 -14.27 -14.30 -22.50
C ALA A 336 -14.41 -14.70 -21.02
N GLN A 337 -13.66 -15.71 -20.55
CA GLN A 337 -13.66 -16.12 -19.15
C GLN A 337 -13.19 -14.99 -18.22
N VAL A 338 -12.09 -14.31 -18.57
CA VAL A 338 -11.59 -13.15 -17.82
C VAL A 338 -12.65 -12.06 -17.75
N ILE A 339 -13.29 -11.70 -18.87
CA ILE A 339 -14.32 -10.66 -18.87
C ILE A 339 -15.56 -11.05 -18.06
N THR A 340 -15.99 -12.32 -18.11
CA THR A 340 -17.09 -12.81 -17.27
C THR A 340 -16.76 -12.68 -15.79
N ALA A 341 -15.59 -13.14 -15.36
CA ALA A 341 -15.14 -13.02 -13.98
C ALA A 341 -15.03 -11.54 -13.55
N GLN A 342 -14.55 -10.65 -14.44
CA GLN A 342 -14.49 -9.21 -14.18
C GLN A 342 -15.87 -8.60 -13.95
N ARG A 343 -16.88 -9.01 -14.72
CA ARG A 343 -18.26 -8.55 -14.53
C ARG A 343 -18.85 -9.04 -13.22
N GLU A 344 -18.59 -10.28 -12.84
CA GLU A 344 -19.00 -10.85 -11.55
C GLU A 344 -18.37 -10.05 -10.39
N ARG A 345 -17.06 -9.80 -10.47
CA ARG A 345 -16.34 -8.98 -9.49
C ARG A 345 -16.90 -7.56 -9.36
N ILE A 346 -17.25 -6.94 -10.48
CA ILE A 346 -17.87 -5.61 -10.48
C ILE A 346 -19.28 -5.63 -9.86
N ALA A 347 -20.05 -6.70 -10.08
CA ALA A 347 -21.37 -6.86 -9.46
C ALA A 347 -21.28 -7.01 -7.93
N GLU A 348 -20.28 -7.74 -7.43
CA GLU A 348 -19.99 -7.82 -5.98
C GLU A 348 -19.65 -6.45 -5.37
N LEU A 349 -19.04 -5.58 -6.16
CA LEU A 349 -18.65 -4.21 -5.78
C LEU A 349 -19.69 -3.17 -6.22
N SER A 350 -20.95 -3.57 -6.43
CA SER A 350 -22.05 -2.67 -6.79
C SER A 350 -22.21 -1.52 -5.79
N GLN A 351 -22.76 -0.41 -6.28
CA GLN A 351 -22.98 0.81 -5.51
C GLN A 351 -23.77 0.54 -4.22
N GLU A 352 -24.83 -0.27 -4.31
CA GLU A 352 -25.69 -0.66 -3.21
C GLU A 352 -24.95 -1.54 -2.20
N ALA A 353 -24.22 -2.55 -2.68
CA ALA A 353 -23.46 -3.46 -1.82
C ALA A 353 -22.36 -2.71 -1.05
N VAL A 354 -21.62 -1.82 -1.72
CA VAL A 354 -20.58 -1.01 -1.09
C VAL A 354 -21.20 -0.03 -0.09
N ALA A 355 -22.28 0.68 -0.45
CA ALA A 355 -22.96 1.59 0.46
C ALA A 355 -23.43 0.88 1.74
N GLU A 356 -24.01 -0.32 1.60
CA GLU A 356 -24.48 -1.12 2.73
C GLU A 356 -23.32 -1.60 3.62
N GLN A 357 -22.24 -2.10 3.02
CA GLN A 357 -21.05 -2.50 3.77
C GLN A 357 -20.39 -1.31 4.49
N VAL A 358 -20.31 -0.14 3.86
CA VAL A 358 -19.86 1.11 4.51
C VAL A 358 -20.80 1.45 5.67
N ARG A 359 -22.13 1.35 5.49
CA ARG A 359 -23.11 1.63 6.55
C ARG A 359 -22.89 0.74 7.76
N VAL A 360 -22.77 -0.58 7.56
CA VAL A 360 -22.54 -1.56 8.63
C VAL A 360 -21.23 -1.27 9.36
N ALA A 361 -20.15 -1.01 8.62
CA ALA A 361 -18.85 -0.70 9.19
C ALA A 361 -18.89 0.60 10.02
N PHE A 362 -19.59 1.62 9.52
CA PHE A 362 -19.77 2.90 10.20
C PHE A 362 -20.68 2.78 11.41
N GLU A 363 -21.78 2.04 11.34
CA GLU A 363 -22.66 1.82 12.48
C GLU A 363 -21.92 1.14 13.62
N GLY A 364 -21.11 0.10 13.35
CA GLY A 364 -20.28 -0.54 14.37
C GLY A 364 -19.32 0.44 15.05
N ILE A 365 -18.55 1.20 14.26
CA ILE A 365 -17.49 2.07 14.80
C ILE A 365 -18.03 3.40 15.33
N CYS A 366 -18.88 4.09 14.58
CA CYS A 366 -19.37 5.43 14.92
C CYS A 366 -20.46 5.43 15.99
N SER A 367 -21.24 4.35 16.17
CA SER A 367 -22.18 4.27 17.32
C SER A 367 -21.50 3.97 18.66
N GLY A 368 -20.20 3.61 18.64
CA GLY A 368 -19.47 3.20 19.84
C GLY A 368 -19.84 1.81 20.36
N THR A 369 -20.61 1.03 19.57
CA THR A 369 -21.00 -0.35 19.89
C THR A 369 -19.99 -1.39 19.44
N ALA A 370 -19.00 -1.01 18.61
CA ALA A 370 -17.89 -1.89 18.28
C ALA A 370 -17.26 -2.42 19.58
N PRO A 371 -17.23 -3.74 19.79
CA PRO A 371 -16.58 -4.30 20.96
C PRO A 371 -15.15 -3.77 20.96
N ARG A 372 -14.71 -3.18 22.07
CA ARG A 372 -13.29 -2.89 22.28
C ARG A 372 -12.57 -4.22 22.14
N ARG A 373 -12.03 -4.51 20.95
CA ARG A 373 -11.11 -5.63 20.81
C ARG A 373 -9.92 -5.22 21.68
N PRO A 374 -9.61 -5.96 22.75
CA PRO A 374 -8.40 -5.68 23.50
C PRO A 374 -7.29 -5.64 22.46
N VAL A 375 -6.51 -4.55 22.43
CA VAL A 375 -5.23 -4.55 21.73
C VAL A 375 -4.57 -5.82 22.19
N ALA A 376 -4.32 -6.76 21.27
CA ALA A 376 -3.84 -8.09 21.63
C ALA A 376 -2.74 -7.89 22.67
N THR A 377 -3.02 -8.28 23.92
CA THR A 377 -2.06 -8.22 25.02
C THR A 377 -1.06 -9.32 24.73
N THR A 378 -0.28 -9.09 23.69
CA THR A 378 0.94 -9.80 23.46
C THR A 378 1.81 -9.33 24.61
N THR A 379 2.21 -10.27 25.48
CA THR A 379 3.28 -9.99 26.44
C THR A 379 4.38 -9.24 25.70
N ALA A 380 4.72 -8.05 26.19
CA ALA A 380 5.70 -7.20 25.52
C ALA A 380 6.97 -8.01 25.28
N ALA A 381 7.37 -8.14 24.02
CA ALA A 381 8.53 -8.93 23.66
C ALA A 381 9.75 -8.39 24.38
N THR A 382 10.59 -9.28 24.92
CA THR A 382 11.87 -8.89 25.52
C THR A 382 12.87 -8.49 24.44
N VAL A 383 12.78 -9.12 23.26
CA VAL A 383 13.56 -8.84 22.05
C VAL A 383 12.71 -9.17 20.80
N GLU A 384 12.76 -8.33 19.77
CA GLU A 384 12.23 -8.62 18.43
C GLU A 384 13.34 -9.17 17.54
N LEU A 385 13.16 -10.37 17.01
CA LEU A 385 14.06 -11.02 16.07
C LEU A 385 13.51 -10.84 14.66
N VAL A 386 14.07 -9.93 13.87
CA VAL A 386 13.63 -9.68 12.49
C VAL A 386 14.33 -10.66 11.57
N CYS A 387 13.57 -11.66 11.11
CA CYS A 387 14.04 -12.70 10.21
C CYS A 387 12.98 -12.94 9.12
N PRO A 388 12.98 -12.13 8.04
CA PRO A 388 12.00 -12.25 6.96
C PRO A 388 11.93 -13.66 6.36
N GLY A 389 13.07 -14.35 6.30
CA GLY A 389 13.21 -15.71 5.79
C GLY A 389 12.72 -16.82 6.72
N PHE A 390 12.36 -16.54 7.98
CA PHE A 390 12.15 -17.57 9.01
C PHE A 390 11.21 -18.70 8.58
N THR A 391 10.07 -18.35 8.00
CA THR A 391 9.03 -19.29 7.56
C THR A 391 9.09 -19.65 6.10
N VAL A 392 9.52 -18.74 5.23
CA VAL A 392 9.61 -19.00 3.79
C VAL A 392 10.86 -19.81 3.41
N ARG A 393 11.89 -19.78 4.26
CA ARG A 393 13.19 -20.45 4.10
C ARG A 393 13.72 -20.90 5.46
N PRO A 394 13.05 -21.84 6.14
CA PRO A 394 13.44 -22.29 7.48
C PRO A 394 14.84 -22.91 7.54
N GLU A 395 15.33 -23.43 6.42
CA GLU A 395 16.65 -24.00 6.23
C GLU A 395 17.76 -22.95 5.98
N GLU A 396 17.44 -21.67 5.81
CA GLU A 396 18.48 -20.66 5.66
C GLU A 396 19.22 -20.42 6.99
N PRO A 397 20.53 -20.12 6.94
CA PRO A 397 21.32 -19.86 8.15
C PRO A 397 20.71 -18.85 9.13
N ALA A 398 20.14 -17.76 8.63
CA ALA A 398 19.50 -16.73 9.45
C ALA A 398 18.28 -17.26 10.21
N SER A 399 17.48 -18.11 9.58
CA SER A 399 16.29 -18.76 10.17
C SER A 399 16.70 -19.72 11.29
N ARG A 400 17.74 -20.52 11.08
CA ARG A 400 18.31 -21.40 12.14
C ARG A 400 18.84 -20.59 13.32
N LEU A 401 19.57 -19.50 13.05
CA LEU A 401 20.09 -18.62 14.10
C LEU A 401 18.95 -17.96 14.91
N ALA A 402 17.91 -17.47 14.22
CA ALA A 402 16.72 -16.90 14.86
C ALA A 402 16.05 -17.90 15.83
N ARG A 403 15.90 -19.16 15.41
CA ARG A 403 15.32 -20.23 16.23
C ARG A 403 16.13 -20.47 17.50
N ARG A 404 17.45 -20.60 17.36
CA ARG A 404 18.37 -20.80 18.50
C ARG A 404 18.39 -19.60 19.45
N LEU A 405 18.27 -18.38 18.94
CA LEU A 405 18.14 -17.19 19.79
C LEU A 405 16.83 -17.19 20.55
N ALA A 406 15.71 -17.51 19.89
CA ALA A 406 14.40 -17.57 20.55
C ALA A 406 14.36 -18.61 21.68
N GLU A 407 15.02 -19.76 21.52
CA GLU A 407 15.18 -20.78 22.58
C GLU A 407 15.97 -20.25 23.80
N ARG A 408 16.91 -19.33 23.58
CA ARG A 408 17.80 -18.78 24.63
C ARG A 408 17.27 -17.49 25.27
N LEU A 409 16.31 -16.84 24.62
CA LEU A 409 15.77 -15.54 25.03
C LEU A 409 14.28 -15.70 25.35
N PRO A 410 13.92 -16.05 26.61
CA PRO A 410 12.53 -16.13 27.02
C PRO A 410 11.77 -14.83 26.70
N GLY A 411 10.63 -14.97 26.02
CA GLY A 411 9.81 -13.82 25.61
C GLY A 411 10.28 -13.11 24.33
N ALA A 412 11.31 -13.62 23.64
CA ALA A 412 11.65 -13.14 22.31
C ALA A 412 10.55 -13.50 21.31
N ARG A 413 10.36 -12.62 20.33
CA ARG A 413 9.38 -12.79 19.26
C ARG A 413 10.07 -12.67 17.92
N VAL A 414 9.79 -13.60 17.02
CA VAL A 414 10.28 -13.55 15.64
C VAL A 414 9.29 -12.79 14.78
N LEU A 415 9.77 -11.81 14.04
CA LEU A 415 9.01 -11.08 13.02
C LEU A 415 9.45 -11.58 11.65
N ALA A 416 8.52 -12.19 10.91
CA ALA A 416 8.79 -12.93 9.68
C ALA A 416 7.83 -12.56 8.55
N LEU A 417 8.17 -12.98 7.32
CA LEU A 417 7.26 -12.89 6.17
C LEU A 417 6.59 -14.24 5.94
N ARG A 418 5.28 -14.24 5.70
CA ARG A 418 4.59 -15.44 5.21
C ARG A 418 4.82 -15.64 3.71
N PRO A 419 4.63 -16.87 3.19
CA PRO A 419 4.47 -17.09 1.76
C PRO A 419 3.40 -16.18 1.18
N TRP A 420 3.69 -15.61 0.00
CA TRP A 420 2.77 -14.69 -0.64
C TRP A 420 1.52 -15.44 -1.14
N GLY A 421 0.34 -14.90 -0.84
CA GLY A 421 -0.95 -15.44 -1.27
C GLY A 421 -1.59 -16.46 -0.31
N GLU A 422 -1.01 -16.68 0.88
CA GLU A 422 -1.69 -17.42 1.94
C GLU A 422 -2.83 -16.59 2.55
N ASP A 423 -3.95 -17.26 2.83
CA ASP A 423 -5.15 -16.63 3.38
C ASP A 423 -4.89 -16.18 4.82
N ALA A 424 -4.94 -14.87 5.01
CA ALA A 424 -4.24 -14.22 6.09
C ALA A 424 -5.21 -13.54 7.05
N SER A 425 -5.43 -14.09 8.24
CA SER A 425 -6.12 -13.35 9.32
C SER A 425 -5.61 -11.90 9.38
N LEU A 426 -6.55 -10.95 9.49
CA LEU A 426 -6.22 -9.52 9.64
C LEU A 426 -5.39 -9.23 10.89
N THR A 427 -5.43 -10.12 11.87
CA THR A 427 -4.58 -10.05 13.05
C THR A 427 -3.35 -10.91 12.83
N PRO A 428 -2.13 -10.31 12.83
CA PRO A 428 -0.89 -11.05 12.91
C PRO A 428 -0.75 -11.51 14.37
N GLU A 429 -1.50 -12.55 14.75
CA GLU A 429 -1.36 -13.16 16.06
C GLU A 429 -0.05 -13.98 16.07
N PRO A 430 0.70 -13.98 17.20
CA PRO A 430 1.83 -14.88 17.34
C PRO A 430 1.35 -16.32 17.18
N ILE A 431 1.86 -17.00 16.18
CA ILE A 431 1.67 -18.43 16.00
C ILE A 431 2.89 -19.11 16.64
N SER A 432 2.67 -20.21 17.35
CA SER A 432 3.77 -21.04 17.82
C SER A 432 4.30 -21.88 16.67
N ASP A 433 5.55 -21.65 16.28
CA ASP A 433 6.32 -22.49 15.35
C ASP A 433 7.37 -23.23 16.18
N ASP A 434 7.12 -24.52 16.46
CA ASP A 434 7.92 -25.37 17.37
C ASP A 434 8.28 -24.70 18.72
N GLY A 435 7.31 -24.03 19.35
CA GLY A 435 7.53 -23.35 20.63
C GLY A 435 8.12 -21.94 20.54
N VAL A 436 8.44 -21.46 19.33
CA VAL A 436 8.87 -20.07 19.08
C VAL A 436 7.65 -19.20 18.77
N ALA A 437 7.55 -18.03 19.40
CA ALA A 437 6.50 -17.06 19.09
C ALA A 437 6.86 -16.30 17.79
N VAL A 438 6.10 -16.53 16.72
CA VAL A 438 6.33 -15.92 15.40
C VAL A 438 5.14 -15.07 14.97
N THR A 439 5.41 -13.83 14.57
CA THR A 439 4.42 -12.92 13.99
C THR A 439 4.74 -12.70 12.52
N HIS A 440 3.77 -13.00 11.65
CA HIS A 440 3.93 -12.97 10.20
C HIS A 440 3.32 -11.71 9.60
N PHE A 441 3.95 -11.21 8.53
CA PHE A 441 3.46 -10.06 7.76
C PHE A 441 3.38 -10.39 6.27
N THR A 442 2.37 -9.84 5.57
CA THR A 442 2.31 -9.94 4.09
C THR A 442 3.48 -9.17 3.48
N PRO A 443 4.25 -9.78 2.58
CA PRO A 443 5.24 -9.04 1.81
C PRO A 443 4.56 -8.14 0.77
N ASP A 444 5.13 -6.97 0.52
CA ASP A 444 4.55 -5.99 -0.42
C ASP A 444 4.57 -6.53 -1.86
N GLN A 445 5.45 -7.49 -2.14
CA GLN A 445 5.62 -8.17 -3.43
C GLN A 445 5.84 -9.67 -3.21
N PRO A 446 5.63 -10.51 -4.24
CA PRO A 446 6.00 -11.92 -4.20
C PRO A 446 7.46 -12.12 -3.78
N VAL A 447 7.70 -13.07 -2.89
CA VAL A 447 9.04 -13.36 -2.38
C VAL A 447 9.89 -14.03 -3.46
N ASP A 448 10.99 -13.39 -3.85
CA ASP A 448 12.04 -13.97 -4.69
C ASP A 448 13.34 -14.19 -3.90
N SER A 449 14.42 -14.63 -4.56
CA SER A 449 15.74 -14.90 -3.98
C SER A 449 16.33 -13.76 -3.13
N THR A 450 15.81 -12.53 -3.22
CA THR A 450 16.27 -11.32 -2.53
C THR A 450 15.42 -10.86 -1.34
N LEU A 451 14.36 -11.62 -0.98
CA LEU A 451 13.44 -11.37 0.16
C LEU A 451 12.90 -9.92 0.21
N PRO A 452 11.77 -9.63 -0.47
CA PRO A 452 11.21 -8.28 -0.58
C PRO A 452 10.73 -7.74 0.78
N GLY A 453 10.62 -6.42 0.88
CA GLY A 453 10.13 -5.75 2.09
C GLY A 453 8.62 -5.91 2.33
N SER A 454 8.22 -5.70 3.58
CA SER A 454 6.82 -5.59 4.01
C SER A 454 6.63 -4.28 4.76
N SER A 455 5.71 -3.43 4.32
CA SER A 455 5.42 -2.16 5.00
C SER A 455 4.82 -2.38 6.40
N ALA A 456 4.06 -3.46 6.58
CA ALA A 456 3.53 -3.86 7.87
C ALA A 456 4.64 -4.34 8.82
N LEU A 457 5.60 -5.13 8.35
CA LEU A 457 6.78 -5.50 9.14
C LEU A 457 7.60 -4.26 9.54
N GLU A 458 7.86 -3.36 8.58
CA GLU A 458 8.56 -2.10 8.83
C GLU A 458 7.86 -1.28 9.92
N THR A 459 6.54 -1.21 9.86
CA THR A 459 5.71 -0.50 10.83
C THR A 459 5.70 -1.19 12.20
N ALA A 460 5.61 -2.52 12.27
CA ALA A 460 5.68 -3.29 13.51
C ALA A 460 7.02 -3.07 14.23
N VAL A 461 8.12 -3.12 13.46
CA VAL A 461 9.46 -2.87 13.98
C VAL A 461 9.57 -1.44 14.51
N ARG A 462 9.10 -0.43 13.76
CA ARG A 462 9.08 0.98 14.21
C ARG A 462 8.24 1.20 15.48
N ALA A 463 7.07 0.55 15.58
CA ALA A 463 6.13 0.71 16.68
C ALA A 463 6.59 0.03 17.98
N SER A 464 7.41 -1.02 17.89
CA SER A 464 7.95 -1.71 19.07
C SER A 464 8.96 -0.82 19.81
N SER A 465 9.00 -0.90 21.14
CA SER A 465 10.06 -0.29 21.96
C SER A 465 11.15 -1.28 22.37
N ALA A 466 10.98 -2.56 22.06
CA ALA A 466 11.91 -3.61 22.44
C ALA A 466 13.22 -3.51 21.63
N PRO A 467 14.32 -4.05 22.17
CA PRO A 467 15.53 -4.35 21.41
C PRO A 467 15.21 -5.11 20.12
N VAL A 468 15.85 -4.73 19.01
CA VAL A 468 15.66 -5.36 17.69
C VAL A 468 16.94 -6.05 17.28
N VAL A 469 16.86 -7.31 16.87
CA VAL A 469 17.97 -8.03 16.24
C VAL A 469 17.64 -8.27 14.78
N LEU A 470 18.47 -7.75 13.89
CA LEU A 470 18.40 -7.97 12.44
C LEU A 470 19.28 -9.18 12.10
N LEU A 471 18.66 -10.33 11.80
CA LEU A 471 19.37 -11.60 11.60
C LEU A 471 20.13 -11.68 10.27
N SER A 472 19.86 -10.73 9.36
CA SER A 472 20.55 -10.54 8.09
C SER A 472 20.65 -9.04 7.84
N ALA A 473 21.52 -8.39 8.61
CA ALA A 473 21.65 -6.93 8.64
C ALA A 473 22.16 -6.34 7.31
N ASP A 474 22.69 -7.17 6.43
CA ASP A 474 23.17 -6.85 5.09
C ASP A 474 22.11 -6.99 3.99
N THR A 475 20.84 -7.19 4.34
CA THR A 475 19.73 -7.25 3.37
C THR A 475 19.14 -5.87 3.10
N VAL A 476 18.53 -5.71 1.92
CA VAL A 476 17.78 -4.48 1.57
C VAL A 476 16.71 -4.19 2.62
N SER A 477 16.00 -5.22 3.08
CA SER A 477 14.98 -5.11 4.13
C SER A 477 15.55 -4.63 5.47
N ALA A 478 16.79 -4.99 5.82
CA ALA A 478 17.43 -4.44 7.02
C ALA A 478 17.83 -2.97 6.84
N GLN A 479 18.31 -2.59 5.65
CA GLN A 479 18.70 -1.20 5.36
C GLN A 479 17.53 -0.22 5.43
N THR A 480 16.31 -0.64 5.08
CA THR A 480 15.12 0.20 5.20
C THR A 480 14.68 0.41 6.65
N LEU A 481 15.04 -0.51 7.55
CA LEU A 481 14.70 -0.44 8.97
C LEU A 481 15.70 0.39 9.77
N LEU A 482 17.00 0.21 9.49
CA LEU A 482 18.11 0.74 10.29
C LEU A 482 18.02 2.25 10.61
N PRO A 483 17.65 3.13 9.67
CA PRO A 483 17.51 4.56 9.97
C PRO A 483 16.53 4.87 11.11
N HIS A 484 15.53 4.00 11.33
CA HIS A 484 14.45 4.22 12.30
C HIS A 484 14.65 3.49 13.62
N VAL A 485 15.45 2.42 13.64
CA VAL A 485 15.66 1.59 14.84
C VAL A 485 17.09 1.53 15.33
N SER A 486 18.02 2.23 14.67
CA SER A 486 19.46 2.22 15.00
C SER A 486 19.76 2.36 16.49
N ALA A 487 19.05 3.22 17.23
CA ALA A 487 19.27 3.43 18.67
C ALA A 487 19.05 2.16 19.53
N ARG A 488 18.26 1.19 19.05
CA ARG A 488 17.89 -0.05 19.76
C ARG A 488 18.04 -1.30 18.89
N ALA A 489 18.88 -1.24 17.87
CA ALA A 489 19.10 -2.36 16.95
C ALA A 489 20.48 -2.99 17.16
N TRP A 490 20.52 -4.29 16.95
CA TRP A 490 21.69 -5.15 16.80
C TRP A 490 21.57 -5.90 15.48
N GLY A 491 22.68 -6.37 14.96
CA GLY A 491 22.68 -7.03 13.66
C GLY A 491 23.71 -8.14 13.59
N VAL A 492 23.41 -9.14 12.76
CA VAL A 492 24.36 -10.15 12.31
C VAL A 492 24.46 -10.06 10.79
N CYS A 493 25.67 -10.07 10.26
CA CYS A 493 25.91 -10.16 8.82
C CYS A 493 27.14 -11.02 8.53
N ALA A 494 27.17 -11.61 7.33
CA ALA A 494 28.30 -12.40 6.88
C ALA A 494 29.56 -11.53 6.62
N PRO A 495 30.77 -12.04 6.91
CA PRO A 495 32.02 -11.43 6.47
C PRO A 495 32.08 -11.18 4.95
N ALA A 496 31.44 -12.04 4.16
CA ALA A 496 31.41 -11.95 2.70
C ALA A 496 30.39 -10.94 2.14
N SER A 497 29.65 -10.22 2.98
CA SER A 497 28.66 -9.22 2.54
C SER A 497 29.31 -8.09 1.72
N GLN A 498 28.54 -7.46 0.84
CA GLN A 498 29.07 -6.42 -0.06
C GLN A 498 29.67 -5.24 0.75
N PRO A 499 30.87 -4.73 0.39
CA PRO A 499 31.55 -3.69 1.17
C PRO A 499 30.73 -2.42 1.42
N ALA A 500 29.91 -2.01 0.45
CA ALA A 500 29.04 -0.85 0.58
C ALA A 500 27.94 -1.06 1.64
N LEU A 501 27.35 -2.25 1.68
CA LEU A 501 26.33 -2.62 2.67
C LEU A 501 26.94 -2.68 4.07
N LEU A 502 28.11 -3.33 4.21
CA LEU A 502 28.83 -3.41 5.49
C LEU A 502 29.19 -2.04 6.05
N THR A 503 29.62 -1.11 5.19
CA THR A 503 29.91 0.27 5.60
C THR A 503 28.66 0.96 6.16
N SER A 504 27.55 0.90 5.42
CA SER A 504 26.28 1.49 5.83
C SER A 504 25.72 0.90 7.13
N VAL A 505 25.81 -0.43 7.31
CA VAL A 505 25.34 -1.09 8.53
C VAL A 505 26.23 -0.70 9.72
N ARG A 506 27.56 -0.61 9.53
CA ARG A 506 28.49 -0.16 10.58
C ARG A 506 28.24 1.28 11.02
N GLU A 507 27.87 2.17 10.10
CA GLU A 507 27.48 3.55 10.43
C GLU A 507 26.28 3.61 11.39
N HIS A 508 25.31 2.69 11.26
CA HIS A 508 24.13 2.65 12.12
C HIS A 508 24.35 1.88 13.43
N LEU A 509 25.04 0.74 13.37
CA LEU A 509 25.12 -0.20 14.50
C LEU A 509 26.42 -0.08 15.30
N GLY A 510 27.53 0.32 14.67
CA GLY A 510 28.85 0.37 15.32
C GLY A 510 29.20 -0.96 15.99
N GLY A 511 29.51 -0.91 17.29
CA GLY A 511 29.82 -2.09 18.12
C GLY A 511 28.65 -3.06 18.38
N ARG A 512 27.44 -2.77 17.86
CA ARG A 512 26.26 -3.64 17.94
C ARG A 512 26.09 -4.55 16.72
N LEU A 513 27.01 -4.47 15.76
CA LEU A 513 27.09 -5.36 14.61
C LEU A 513 28.04 -6.52 14.90
N VAL A 514 27.53 -7.75 14.80
CA VAL A 514 28.31 -8.98 14.80
C VAL A 514 28.61 -9.36 13.34
N VAL A 515 29.89 -9.41 12.99
CA VAL A 515 30.35 -9.84 11.66
C VAL A 515 30.80 -11.28 11.76
N GLU A 516 29.85 -12.20 11.67
CA GLU A 516 30.06 -13.65 11.77
C GLU A 516 29.20 -14.35 10.72
N GLU A 517 29.72 -15.43 10.15
CA GLU A 517 28.96 -16.21 9.17
C GLU A 517 27.71 -16.81 9.85
N PRO A 518 26.48 -16.45 9.43
CA PRO A 518 25.27 -17.01 10.03
C PRO A 518 25.19 -18.53 9.89
N ALA A 519 25.92 -19.11 8.93
CA ALA A 519 26.06 -20.56 8.78
C ALA A 519 26.76 -21.22 9.98
N HIS A 520 27.66 -20.51 10.66
CA HIS A 520 28.29 -20.94 11.91
C HIS A 520 27.40 -20.57 13.11
N VAL A 521 26.21 -21.16 13.16
CA VAL A 521 25.11 -20.78 14.07
C VAL A 521 25.54 -20.61 15.53
N GLU A 522 26.30 -21.55 16.09
CA GLU A 522 26.71 -21.48 17.50
C GLU A 522 27.72 -20.35 17.77
N THR A 523 28.66 -20.10 16.85
CA THR A 523 29.61 -18.99 16.95
C THR A 523 28.88 -17.65 16.88
N ALA A 524 28.01 -17.49 15.88
CA ALA A 524 27.20 -16.27 15.71
C ALA A 524 26.26 -16.03 16.90
N LEU A 525 25.64 -17.10 17.43
CA LEU A 525 24.81 -17.06 18.63
C LEU A 525 25.58 -16.54 19.85
N GLN A 526 26.74 -17.11 20.14
CA GLN A 526 27.55 -16.71 21.29
C GLN A 526 28.05 -15.27 21.18
N ALA A 527 28.50 -14.86 20.00
CA ALA A 527 28.93 -13.49 19.73
C ALA A 527 27.78 -12.49 19.93
N LEU A 528 26.58 -12.82 19.46
CA LEU A 528 25.41 -11.96 19.61
C LEU A 528 24.93 -11.88 21.05
N LEU A 529 24.83 -13.00 21.78
CA LEU A 529 24.48 -13.01 23.21
C LEU A 529 25.46 -12.18 24.04
N THR A 530 26.77 -12.32 23.76
CA THR A 530 27.82 -11.52 24.41
C THR A 530 27.64 -10.01 24.12
N THR A 531 27.30 -9.67 22.87
CA THR A 531 27.05 -8.27 22.46
C THR A 531 25.81 -7.71 23.15
N LEU A 532 24.72 -8.49 23.24
CA LEU A 532 23.49 -8.07 23.93
C LEU A 532 23.72 -7.90 25.44
N ALA A 533 24.48 -8.79 26.08
CA ALA A 533 24.81 -8.68 27.50
C ALA A 533 25.74 -7.49 27.81
N SER A 534 26.74 -7.23 26.95
CA SER A 534 27.67 -6.11 27.14
C SER A 534 26.99 -4.75 27.01
N THR A 535 25.92 -4.67 26.22
CA THR A 535 25.10 -3.47 25.98
C THR A 535 23.90 -3.35 26.92
N GLY A 536 23.74 -4.25 27.88
CA GLY A 536 22.71 -4.18 28.93
C GLY A 536 21.31 -4.59 28.48
N VAL A 537 21.16 -5.23 27.31
CA VAL A 537 19.89 -5.83 26.86
C VAL A 537 19.54 -7.06 27.68
N LEU A 538 20.56 -7.87 27.99
CA LEU A 538 20.43 -9.04 28.85
C LEU A 538 20.98 -8.71 30.25
N PRO A 539 20.40 -9.27 31.32
CA PRO A 539 21.01 -9.21 32.64
C PRO A 539 22.45 -9.74 32.55
N ARG A 540 23.40 -9.13 33.28
CA ARG A 540 24.78 -9.64 33.40
C ARG A 540 24.80 -10.90 34.27
N ALA A 541 24.29 -12.01 33.71
CA ALA A 541 24.50 -13.41 34.05
C ALA A 541 23.37 -14.23 33.41
N THR A 542 23.67 -14.90 32.30
CA THR A 542 23.00 -16.14 31.85
C THR A 542 24.07 -17.06 31.31
#